data_AF-A0AAD4HL41-F1
#
_entry.id   AF-A0AAD4HL41-F1
#
_cell.length_a   1.000
_cell.length_b   1.000
_cell.length_c   1.000
_cell.angle_alpha   90.00
_cell.angle_beta   90.00
_cell.angle_gamma   90.00
#
_symmetry.space_group_name_H-M   'P 1'
#
loop_
_entity.id
_entity.type
_entity.pdbx_description
1 polymer ?
#
loop_
_entity_poly.entity_id
_entity_poly.type
_entity_poly.pdbx_seq_one_letter_code
_entity_poly.pdbx_strand_id
1 'polypeptide(L)'
;LHAIAQAFILRALYKWGIEHFMDKSLDVRVRHGVAACCKAVMVQHAQDANCALSERLEAQGLFEYNRLSNHYSEMRGISIAEGDILSSYLSRHIQMGHLQVAMHEISSFDEATETVSSSSDFTQASMQYAQPRCQQMVESMGHRMAYDAAVDQGVSQCLADLYIINAIKTDAAWYVEHGVFTRKAIMHMEDAALSAALPRLDELLTAMEVEPYVSSPIISDKCWEEFRKTLPVYSFTQAEVPAARL
;
A
#
# COMPACT_ATOMS: atom_id res chain seq x y z
N LEU A 1 -12.70 -2.23 -2.28
CA LEU A 1 -12.88 -0.82 -1.84
C LEU A 1 -11.60 -0.23 -1.27
N HIS A 2 -10.94 -0.82 -0.27
CA HIS A 2 -9.63 -0.33 0.23
C HIS A 2 -8.57 -0.17 -0.87
N ALA A 3 -8.37 -1.21 -1.71
CA ALA A 3 -7.44 -1.14 -2.84
C ALA A 3 -7.80 -0.03 -3.86
N ILE A 4 -9.10 0.25 -4.04
CA ILE A 4 -9.57 1.32 -4.93
C ILE A 4 -9.22 2.68 -4.30
N ALA A 5 -9.56 2.88 -3.02
CA ALA A 5 -9.20 4.09 -2.30
C ALA A 5 -7.68 4.33 -2.37
N GLN A 6 -6.87 3.31 -2.05
CA GLN A 6 -5.41 3.38 -2.19
C GLN A 6 -4.99 3.78 -3.61
N ALA A 7 -5.54 3.18 -4.67
CA ALA A 7 -5.19 3.54 -6.04
C ALA A 7 -5.44 5.03 -6.37
N PHE A 8 -6.58 5.59 -5.95
CA PHE A 8 -6.89 7.01 -6.15
C PHE A 8 -5.97 7.93 -5.36
N ILE A 9 -5.70 7.59 -4.10
CA ILE A 9 -4.84 8.39 -3.22
C ILE A 9 -3.37 8.32 -3.66
N LEU A 10 -2.88 7.14 -4.04
CA LEU A 10 -1.53 6.97 -4.56
C LEU A 10 -1.34 7.70 -5.90
N ARG A 11 -2.38 7.79 -6.74
CA ARG A 11 -2.35 8.61 -7.96
C ARG A 11 -2.19 10.09 -7.63
N ALA A 12 -2.83 10.58 -6.57
CA ALA A 12 -2.65 11.95 -6.09
C ALA A 12 -1.25 12.17 -5.51
N LEU A 13 -0.77 11.26 -4.65
CA LEU A 13 0.57 11.28 -4.08
C LEU A 13 1.65 11.30 -5.17
N TYR A 14 1.52 10.46 -6.20
CA TYR A 14 2.47 10.40 -7.30
C TYR A 14 2.62 11.73 -8.03
N LYS A 15 1.51 12.40 -8.35
CA LYS A 15 1.51 13.72 -9.02
C LYS A 15 2.17 14.77 -8.14
N TRP A 16 1.74 14.85 -6.88
CA TRP A 16 2.29 15.79 -5.89
C TRP A 16 3.79 15.55 -5.65
N GLY A 17 4.19 14.28 -5.54
CA GLY A 17 5.57 13.87 -5.33
C GLY A 17 6.48 14.24 -6.50
N ILE A 18 6.02 14.12 -7.74
CA ILE A 18 6.77 14.59 -8.92
C ILE A 18 7.00 16.09 -8.87
N GLU A 19 5.97 16.87 -8.58
CA GLU A 19 6.06 18.33 -8.52
C GLU A 19 7.11 18.77 -7.49
N HIS A 20 7.06 18.20 -6.28
CA HIS A 20 8.01 18.51 -5.20
C HIS A 20 9.41 17.98 -5.50
N PHE A 21 9.55 16.80 -6.09
CA PHE A 21 10.86 16.27 -6.48
C PHE A 21 11.53 17.11 -7.58
N MET A 22 10.74 17.68 -8.48
CA MET A 22 11.23 18.49 -9.59
C MET A 22 11.48 19.96 -9.20
N ASP A 23 11.00 20.42 -8.06
CA ASP A 23 11.21 21.78 -7.57
C ASP A 23 12.67 22.02 -7.17
N LYS A 24 13.40 22.72 -8.04
CA LYS A 24 14.82 23.06 -7.83
C LYS A 24 15.04 24.08 -6.72
N SER A 25 13.99 24.72 -6.20
CA SER A 25 14.08 25.61 -5.04
C SER A 25 14.26 24.84 -3.73
N LEU A 26 13.84 23.57 -3.70
CA LEU A 26 13.96 22.70 -2.54
C LEU A 26 15.37 22.09 -2.44
N ASP A 27 15.85 21.97 -1.20
CA ASP A 27 17.09 21.26 -0.88
C ASP A 27 17.03 19.83 -1.47
N VAL A 28 18.15 19.37 -2.04
CA VAL A 28 18.24 18.05 -2.66
C VAL A 28 17.80 16.94 -1.71
N ARG A 29 18.09 17.05 -0.41
CA ARG A 29 17.70 16.08 0.61
C ARG A 29 16.20 16.03 0.84
N VAL A 30 15.53 17.19 0.77
CA VAL A 30 14.07 17.28 0.92
C VAL A 30 13.38 16.58 -0.23
N ARG A 31 13.82 16.86 -1.46
CA ARG A 31 13.30 16.20 -2.66
C ARG A 31 13.45 14.68 -2.59
N HIS A 32 14.65 14.25 -2.23
CA HIS A 32 14.98 12.84 -2.02
C HIS A 32 14.13 12.19 -0.92
N GLY A 33 13.89 12.89 0.19
CA GLY A 33 13.01 12.42 1.27
C GLY A 33 11.55 12.27 0.82
N VAL A 34 11.03 13.21 0.03
CA VAL A 34 9.69 13.10 -0.58
C VAL A 34 9.60 11.86 -1.47
N ALA A 35 10.60 11.64 -2.34
CA ALA A 35 10.63 10.46 -3.20
C ALA A 35 10.69 9.15 -2.40
N ALA A 36 11.46 9.11 -1.31
CA ALA A 36 11.55 7.96 -0.42
C ALA A 36 10.19 7.65 0.25
N CYS A 37 9.48 8.67 0.76
CA CYS A 37 8.15 8.51 1.35
C CYS A 37 7.12 8.03 0.32
N CYS A 38 7.13 8.63 -0.88
CA CYS A 38 6.26 8.22 -1.97
C CYS A 38 6.48 6.74 -2.30
N LYS A 39 7.74 6.33 -2.48
CA LYS A 39 8.09 4.93 -2.76
C LYS A 39 7.63 4.00 -1.64
N ALA A 40 7.96 4.31 -0.38
CA ALA A 40 7.62 3.48 0.77
C ALA A 40 6.12 3.17 0.81
N VAL A 41 5.28 4.21 0.75
CA VAL A 41 3.82 4.07 0.86
C VAL A 41 3.20 3.45 -0.38
N MET A 42 3.70 3.76 -1.58
CA MET A 42 3.21 3.12 -2.82
C MET A 42 3.49 1.61 -2.81
N VAL A 43 4.69 1.21 -2.39
CA VAL A 43 5.09 -0.19 -2.32
C VAL A 43 4.31 -0.95 -1.25
N GLN A 44 4.19 -0.38 -0.05
CA GLN A 44 3.42 -0.96 1.06
C GLN A 44 1.99 -1.27 0.62
N HIS A 45 1.27 -0.24 0.13
CA HIS A 45 -0.11 -0.41 -0.30
C HIS A 45 -0.25 -1.35 -1.50
N ALA A 46 0.68 -1.32 -2.46
CA ALA A 46 0.64 -2.22 -3.61
C ALA A 46 0.82 -3.69 -3.19
N GLN A 47 1.75 -3.97 -2.26
CA GLN A 47 1.97 -5.33 -1.75
C GLN A 47 0.76 -5.84 -0.96
N ASP A 48 0.23 -5.02 -0.05
CA ASP A 48 -0.94 -5.37 0.77
C ASP A 48 -2.19 -5.60 -0.09
N ALA A 49 -2.44 -4.73 -1.06
CA ALA A 49 -3.57 -4.87 -1.98
C ALA A 49 -3.44 -6.14 -2.83
N ASN A 50 -2.25 -6.44 -3.36
CA ASN A 50 -2.02 -7.65 -4.15
C ASN A 50 -2.28 -8.92 -3.35
N CYS A 51 -1.78 -8.98 -2.11
CA CYS A 51 -2.00 -10.12 -1.23
C CYS A 51 -3.50 -10.28 -0.92
N ALA A 52 -4.14 -9.21 -0.46
CA ALA A 52 -5.54 -9.21 -0.04
C ALA A 52 -6.54 -9.44 -1.19
N LEU A 53 -6.19 -9.08 -2.42
CA LEU A 53 -6.99 -9.37 -3.62
C LEU A 53 -6.77 -10.80 -4.11
N SER A 54 -5.53 -11.30 -4.09
CA SER A 54 -5.22 -12.67 -4.48
C SER A 54 -5.95 -13.68 -3.60
N GLU A 55 -5.90 -13.51 -2.28
CA GLU A 55 -6.59 -14.40 -1.32
C GLU A 55 -8.11 -14.40 -1.51
N ARG A 56 -8.71 -13.27 -1.89
CA ARG A 56 -10.15 -13.15 -2.16
C ARG A 56 -10.61 -13.87 -3.42
N LEU A 57 -9.69 -14.17 -4.33
CA LEU A 57 -9.95 -14.94 -5.56
C LEU A 57 -9.57 -16.42 -5.37
N GLU A 58 -9.26 -16.83 -4.14
CA GLU A 58 -8.89 -18.19 -3.78
C GLU A 58 -7.75 -18.74 -4.65
N ALA A 59 -7.84 -20.01 -5.07
CA ALA A 59 -6.85 -20.63 -5.94
C ALA A 59 -6.66 -19.89 -7.26
N GLN A 60 -7.71 -19.22 -7.78
CA GLN A 60 -7.61 -18.49 -9.03
C GLN A 60 -6.75 -17.22 -8.90
N GLY A 61 -6.64 -16.65 -7.70
CA GLY A 61 -5.71 -15.56 -7.42
C GLY A 61 -4.24 -15.95 -7.59
N LEU A 62 -3.94 -17.24 -7.43
CA LEU A 62 -2.59 -17.79 -7.58
C LEU A 62 -2.24 -18.21 -9.01
N PHE A 63 -3.23 -18.28 -9.92
CA PHE A 63 -2.99 -18.67 -11.30
C PHE A 63 -2.14 -17.63 -12.02
N GLU A 64 -1.07 -18.08 -12.67
CA GLU A 64 -0.13 -17.22 -13.39
C GLU A 64 -0.83 -16.32 -14.43
N TYR A 65 -1.84 -16.86 -15.10
CA TYR A 65 -2.63 -16.16 -16.12
C TYR A 65 -3.41 -14.97 -15.58
N ASN A 66 -3.75 -14.96 -14.29
CA ASN A 66 -4.44 -13.85 -13.64
C ASN A 66 -3.48 -12.77 -13.12
N ARG A 67 -2.16 -12.98 -13.25
CA ARG A 67 -1.07 -12.02 -13.04
C ARG A 67 -0.89 -11.46 -11.63
N LEU A 68 -1.75 -11.76 -10.66
CA LEU A 68 -1.61 -11.23 -9.29
C LEU A 68 -0.33 -11.71 -8.59
N SER A 69 -0.02 -13.02 -8.64
CA SER A 69 1.24 -13.56 -8.08
C SER A 69 2.50 -12.96 -8.73
N ASN A 70 2.43 -12.73 -10.04
CA ASN A 70 3.54 -12.14 -10.79
C ASN A 70 3.71 -10.67 -10.41
N HIS A 71 2.61 -9.91 -10.38
CA HIS A 71 2.60 -8.51 -10.00
C HIS A 71 3.09 -8.31 -8.56
N TYR A 72 2.66 -9.16 -7.62
CA TYR A 72 3.19 -9.15 -6.26
C TYR A 72 4.72 -9.36 -6.22
N SER A 73 5.22 -10.32 -7.00
CA SER A 73 6.66 -10.61 -7.08
C SER A 73 7.44 -9.43 -7.68
N GLU A 74 6.89 -8.75 -8.69
CA GLU A 74 7.45 -7.53 -9.27
C GLU A 74 7.48 -6.39 -8.23
N MET A 75 6.39 -6.18 -7.48
CA MET A 75 6.34 -5.16 -6.42
C MET A 75 7.36 -5.41 -5.32
N ARG A 76 7.63 -6.67 -4.95
CA ARG A 76 8.76 -6.99 -4.05
C ARG A 76 10.12 -6.70 -4.67
N GLY A 77 10.26 -6.89 -5.98
CA GLY A 77 11.46 -6.48 -6.69
C GLY A 77 11.71 -4.98 -6.52
N ILE A 78 10.67 -4.16 -6.72
CA ILE A 78 10.73 -2.70 -6.56
C ILE A 78 11.01 -2.30 -5.11
N SER A 79 10.46 -3.02 -4.11
CA SER A 79 10.70 -2.71 -2.70
C SER A 79 12.16 -2.89 -2.29
N ILE A 80 12.85 -3.86 -2.89
CA ILE A 80 14.26 -4.19 -2.61
C ILE A 80 15.21 -3.36 -3.48
N ALA A 81 14.82 -3.09 -4.72
CA ALA A 81 15.62 -2.30 -5.66
C ALA A 81 15.77 -0.85 -5.19
N GLU A 82 16.79 -0.15 -5.68
CA GLU A 82 17.04 1.29 -5.44
C GLU A 82 17.34 1.68 -3.98
N GLY A 83 17.83 0.72 -3.21
CA GLY A 83 18.25 0.91 -1.83
C GLY A 83 17.13 0.61 -0.86
N ASP A 84 17.50 -0.02 0.26
CA ASP A 84 16.69 -0.05 1.47
C ASP A 84 16.21 1.38 1.72
N ILE A 85 14.89 1.61 1.74
CA ILE A 85 14.20 2.91 1.50
C ILE A 85 14.59 3.99 2.57
N LEU A 86 15.56 3.67 3.42
CA LEU A 86 15.60 3.98 4.83
C LEU A 86 17.00 4.20 5.43
N SER A 87 18.08 3.62 4.89
CA SER A 87 19.39 3.76 5.55
C SER A 87 20.01 5.15 5.39
N SER A 88 19.51 5.98 4.47
CA SER A 88 20.10 7.28 4.13
C SER A 88 19.30 8.50 4.62
N TYR A 89 18.09 8.35 5.16
CA TYR A 89 17.21 9.49 5.47
C TYR A 89 17.04 9.82 6.95
N LEU A 90 17.77 9.16 7.85
CA LEU A 90 17.80 9.50 9.27
C LEU A 90 18.53 10.83 9.59
N SER A 91 18.55 11.79 8.65
CA SER A 91 19.14 13.11 8.87
C SER A 91 18.23 14.22 8.38
N ARG A 92 17.34 14.62 9.30
CA ARG A 92 16.80 15.97 9.50
C ARG A 92 15.40 16.26 8.91
N HIS A 93 14.54 16.61 9.86
CA HIS A 93 13.10 16.87 9.83
C HIS A 93 12.56 17.61 8.60
N ILE A 94 11.51 17.03 8.01
CA ILE A 94 10.51 17.75 7.22
C ILE A 94 9.21 17.68 8.05
N GLN A 95 8.98 18.66 8.91
CA GLN A 95 7.68 18.81 9.57
C GLN A 95 6.77 19.61 8.65
N MET A 96 5.65 19.02 8.24
CA MET A 96 4.54 19.73 7.62
C MET A 96 3.21 19.12 8.08
N GLY A 97 2.21 19.95 8.32
CA GLY A 97 0.80 19.55 8.27
C GLY A 97 0.12 19.23 9.61
N HIS A 98 -1.15 19.61 9.69
CA HIS A 98 -2.05 19.45 10.83
C HIS A 98 -3.12 18.40 10.53
N LEU A 99 -2.97 17.16 11.00
CA LEU A 99 -4.05 16.16 11.08
C LEU A 99 -3.69 15.00 12.03
N GLN A 100 -4.61 14.08 12.29
CA GLN A 100 -4.40 12.95 13.23
C GLN A 100 -3.27 11.99 12.80
N VAL A 101 -3.09 11.76 11.50
CA VAL A 101 -1.95 11.00 10.96
C VAL A 101 -0.63 11.77 11.13
N ALA A 102 -0.70 13.11 11.14
CA ALA A 102 0.44 13.96 11.49
C ALA A 102 0.80 13.85 12.98
N MET A 103 -0.15 13.58 13.88
CA MET A 103 0.17 13.32 15.29
C MET A 103 0.98 12.03 15.46
N HIS A 104 0.59 10.95 14.76
CA HIS A 104 1.34 9.70 14.75
C HIS A 104 2.75 9.88 14.16
N GLU A 105 2.87 10.62 13.06
CA GLU A 105 4.15 11.03 12.49
C GLU A 105 5.01 11.74 13.54
N ILE A 106 4.52 12.84 14.10
CA ILE A 106 5.27 13.68 15.05
C ILE A 106 5.72 12.85 16.27
N SER A 107 4.81 12.08 16.90
CA SER A 107 5.14 11.26 18.08
C SER A 107 6.24 10.25 17.78
N SER A 108 6.16 9.57 16.63
CA SER A 108 7.16 8.57 16.23
C SER A 108 8.57 9.17 16.07
N PHE A 109 8.65 10.39 15.53
CA PHE A 109 9.92 11.10 15.39
C PHE A 109 10.42 11.68 16.71
N ASP A 110 9.51 12.19 17.56
CA ASP A 110 9.85 12.75 18.87
C ASP A 110 10.38 11.67 19.82
N GLU A 111 9.71 10.51 19.90
CA GLU A 111 10.16 9.36 20.71
C GLU A 111 11.54 8.85 20.27
N ALA A 112 11.77 8.75 18.96
CA ALA A 112 13.07 8.36 18.42
C ALA A 112 14.15 9.40 18.73
N THR A 113 13.83 10.69 18.60
CA THR A 113 14.76 11.79 18.88
C THR A 113 15.09 11.84 20.37
N GLU A 114 14.11 11.73 21.25
CA GLU A 114 14.30 11.70 22.70
C GLU A 114 15.15 10.50 23.12
N THR A 115 14.81 9.29 22.64
CA THR A 115 15.54 8.08 22.99
C THR A 115 17.01 8.14 22.54
N VAL A 116 17.26 8.60 21.31
CA VAL A 116 18.62 8.69 20.77
C VAL A 116 19.42 9.82 21.43
N SER A 117 18.78 10.95 21.70
CA SER A 117 19.44 12.10 22.34
C SER A 117 19.72 11.90 23.84
N SER A 118 18.93 11.04 24.51
CA SER A 118 19.15 10.69 25.93
C SER A 118 20.26 9.66 26.14
N SER A 119 20.71 9.00 25.08
CA SER A 119 21.79 8.01 25.12
C SER A 119 23.17 8.66 25.14
N SER A 120 24.10 8.07 25.89
CA SER A 120 25.53 8.44 25.85
C SER A 120 26.21 8.08 24.54
N ASP A 121 25.70 7.06 23.83
CA ASP A 121 26.18 6.65 22.50
C ASP A 121 25.06 6.85 21.47
N PHE A 122 25.15 7.95 20.73
CA PHE A 122 24.21 8.32 19.67
C PHE A 122 24.16 7.25 18.56
N THR A 123 25.31 6.70 18.18
CA THR A 123 25.40 5.76 17.05
C THR A 123 24.73 4.45 17.43
N GLN A 124 25.06 3.92 18.61
CA GLN A 124 24.47 2.69 19.09
C GLN A 124 22.96 2.83 19.31
N ALA A 125 22.50 3.93 19.93
CA ALA A 125 21.06 4.16 20.13
C ALA A 125 20.30 4.32 18.81
N SER A 126 20.89 5.02 17.83
CA SER A 126 20.30 5.13 16.49
C SER A 126 20.14 3.76 15.83
N MET A 127 21.17 2.90 15.92
CA MET A 127 21.13 1.55 15.35
C MET A 127 20.13 0.63 16.05
N GLN A 128 19.96 0.77 17.37
CA GLN A 128 19.09 -0.11 18.16
C GLN A 128 17.62 0.33 18.16
N TYR A 129 17.36 1.63 18.13
CA TYR A 129 16.02 2.17 18.29
C TYR A 129 15.45 2.74 16.99
N ALA A 130 16.19 3.64 16.33
CA ALA A 130 15.69 4.37 15.16
C ALA A 130 15.75 3.53 13.88
N GLN A 131 16.85 2.81 13.62
CA GLN A 131 17.01 2.00 12.41
C GLN A 131 15.95 0.90 12.25
N PRO A 132 15.51 0.17 13.30
CA PRO A 132 14.45 -0.83 13.13
C PRO A 132 13.07 -0.22 12.83
N ARG A 133 12.85 1.05 13.21
CA ARG A 133 11.55 1.76 13.08
C ARG A 133 11.48 2.70 11.90
N CYS A 134 12.61 2.98 11.26
CA CYS A 134 12.71 3.96 10.19
C CYS A 134 11.68 3.70 9.08
N GLN A 135 11.40 2.43 8.75
CA GLN A 135 10.36 2.06 7.77
C GLN A 135 9.01 2.64 8.15
N GLN A 136 8.55 2.32 9.36
CA GLN A 136 7.26 2.77 9.87
C GLN A 136 7.20 4.30 9.96
N MET A 137 8.31 4.96 10.32
CA MET A 137 8.38 6.42 10.39
C MET A 137 8.22 7.07 9.01
N VAL A 138 8.91 6.54 7.99
CA VAL A 138 8.82 7.03 6.61
C VAL A 138 7.45 6.73 6.00
N GLU A 139 6.89 5.55 6.26
CA GLU A 139 5.54 5.19 5.84
C GLU A 139 4.49 6.10 6.48
N SER A 140 4.60 6.39 7.79
CA SER A 140 3.71 7.34 8.47
C SER A 140 3.74 8.73 7.83
N MET A 141 4.94 9.25 7.55
CA MET A 141 5.09 10.54 6.87
C MET A 141 4.48 10.51 5.47
N GLY A 142 4.71 9.43 4.73
CA GLY A 142 4.11 9.22 3.41
C GLY A 142 2.59 9.11 3.45
N HIS A 143 1.99 8.50 4.48
CA HIS A 143 0.53 8.40 4.64
C HIS A 143 -0.09 9.79 4.79
N ARG A 144 0.50 10.65 5.61
CA ARG A 144 0.06 12.04 5.73
C ARG A 144 0.20 12.78 4.40
N MET A 145 1.37 12.70 3.75
CA MET A 145 1.61 13.34 2.44
C MET A 145 0.57 12.90 1.40
N ALA A 146 0.24 11.61 1.38
CA ALA A 146 -0.72 11.05 0.44
C ALA A 146 -2.14 11.56 0.70
N TYR A 147 -2.53 11.65 1.96
CA TYR A 147 -3.82 12.23 2.34
C TYR A 147 -3.92 13.71 1.97
N ASP A 148 -2.92 14.52 2.33
CA ASP A 148 -2.91 15.95 2.04
C ASP A 148 -2.98 16.19 0.52
N ALA A 149 -2.16 15.47 -0.25
CA ALA A 149 -2.17 15.53 -1.71
C ALA A 149 -3.52 15.15 -2.32
N ALA A 150 -4.22 14.18 -1.73
CA ALA A 150 -5.52 13.74 -2.19
C ALA A 150 -6.63 14.76 -1.89
N VAL A 151 -6.61 15.38 -0.71
CA VAL A 151 -7.54 16.45 -0.35
C VAL A 151 -7.34 17.65 -1.29
N ASP A 152 -6.09 18.07 -1.51
CA ASP A 152 -5.76 19.18 -2.39
C ASP A 152 -6.19 18.95 -3.85
N GLN A 153 -6.12 17.69 -4.31
CA GLN A 153 -6.54 17.29 -5.66
C GLN A 153 -8.04 16.94 -5.76
N GLY A 154 -8.82 17.12 -4.69
CA GLY A 154 -10.27 16.93 -4.70
C GLY A 154 -10.71 15.46 -4.84
N VAL A 155 -9.93 14.51 -4.31
CA VAL A 155 -10.37 13.11 -4.24
C VAL A 155 -11.63 13.01 -3.38
N SER A 156 -12.59 12.19 -3.80
CA SER A 156 -13.86 11.99 -3.10
C SER A 156 -13.65 11.64 -1.62
N GLN A 157 -14.38 12.32 -0.72
CA GLN A 157 -14.23 12.16 0.73
C GLN A 157 -14.33 10.69 1.17
N CYS A 158 -15.28 9.92 0.63
CA CYS A 158 -15.42 8.51 0.99
C CYS A 158 -14.17 7.66 0.69
N LEU A 159 -13.38 8.01 -0.32
CA LEU A 159 -12.11 7.32 -0.61
C LEU A 159 -11.01 7.79 0.34
N ALA A 160 -10.95 9.10 0.61
CA ALA A 160 -10.00 9.67 1.56
C ALA A 160 -10.22 9.10 2.99
N ASP A 161 -11.47 8.93 3.40
CA ASP A 161 -11.83 8.32 4.68
C ASP A 161 -11.40 6.85 4.74
N LEU A 162 -11.71 6.06 3.70
CA LEU A 162 -11.25 4.66 3.62
C LEU A 162 -9.73 4.54 3.69
N TYR A 163 -9.01 5.44 3.03
CA TYR A 163 -7.56 5.47 3.06
C TYR A 163 -7.02 5.81 4.45
N ILE A 164 -7.52 6.87 5.11
CA ILE A 164 -7.10 7.21 6.47
C ILE A 164 -7.37 6.05 7.43
N ILE A 165 -8.53 5.41 7.33
CA ILE A 165 -8.87 4.27 8.19
C ILE A 165 -7.90 3.11 7.97
N ASN A 166 -7.50 2.87 6.72
CA ASN A 166 -6.48 1.88 6.40
C ASN A 166 -5.11 2.27 7.00
N ALA A 167 -4.69 3.53 6.88
CA ALA A 167 -3.46 4.05 7.49
C ALA A 167 -3.50 4.04 9.03
N ILE A 168 -4.65 4.24 9.65
CA ILE A 168 -4.82 4.09 11.11
C ILE A 168 -4.65 2.63 11.53
N LYS A 169 -5.13 1.69 10.70
CA LYS A 169 -5.07 0.26 11.00
C LYS A 169 -3.67 -0.34 10.91
N THR A 170 -2.72 0.31 10.24
CA THR A 170 -1.31 -0.14 10.21
C THR A 170 -0.64 -0.04 11.58
N ASP A 171 -1.04 0.95 12.39
CA ASP A 171 -0.64 1.06 13.81
C ASP A 171 -1.83 1.45 14.70
N ALA A 172 -2.86 0.61 14.74
CA ALA A 172 -4.04 0.88 15.56
C ALA A 172 -3.72 0.93 17.07
N ALA A 173 -2.61 0.32 17.51
CA ALA A 173 -2.21 0.30 18.91
C ALA A 173 -1.85 1.72 19.37
N TRP A 174 -1.01 2.43 18.60
CA TRP A 174 -0.61 3.80 18.93
C TRP A 174 -1.81 4.73 19.10
N TYR A 175 -2.79 4.69 18.18
CA TYR A 175 -3.99 5.55 18.25
C TYR A 175 -4.90 5.24 19.45
N VAL A 176 -4.92 3.98 19.90
CA VAL A 176 -5.68 3.58 21.08
C VAL A 176 -4.95 3.97 22.36
N GLU A 177 -3.64 3.78 22.43
CA GLU A 177 -2.81 4.16 23.59
C GLU A 177 -2.81 5.68 23.84
N HIS A 178 -2.79 6.47 22.77
CA HIS A 178 -2.86 7.93 22.85
C HIS A 178 -4.28 8.47 23.03
N GLY A 179 -5.28 7.59 23.15
CA GLY A 179 -6.67 7.96 23.38
C GLY A 179 -7.33 8.70 22.22
N VAL A 180 -6.73 8.67 21.02
CA VAL A 180 -7.26 9.32 19.81
C VAL A 180 -8.53 8.60 19.36
N PHE A 181 -8.51 7.26 19.38
CA PHE A 181 -9.63 6.44 19.00
C PHE A 181 -9.82 5.25 19.94
N THR A 182 -11.06 4.76 20.00
CA THR A 182 -11.31 3.42 20.51
C THR A 182 -11.30 2.43 19.35
N ARG A 183 -10.96 1.17 19.61
CA ARG A 183 -11.08 0.09 18.61
C ARG A 183 -12.47 0.03 17.98
N LYS A 184 -13.52 0.26 18.78
CA LYS A 184 -14.91 0.28 18.31
C LYS A 184 -15.19 1.48 17.39
N ALA A 185 -14.62 2.65 17.69
CA ALA A 185 -14.75 3.82 16.83
C ALA A 185 -14.12 3.59 15.45
N ILE A 186 -12.91 3.01 15.39
CA ILE A 186 -12.24 2.68 14.12
C ILE A 186 -13.12 1.76 13.26
N MET A 187 -13.73 0.73 13.87
CA MET A 187 -14.64 -0.18 13.16
C MET A 187 -15.90 0.53 12.62
N HIS A 188 -16.51 1.43 13.41
CA HIS A 188 -17.68 2.19 12.95
C HIS A 188 -17.35 3.19 11.84
N MET A 189 -16.17 3.83 11.91
CA MET A 189 -15.69 4.70 10.84
C MET A 189 -15.49 3.90 9.54
N GLU A 190 -14.91 2.70 9.64
CA GLU A 190 -14.71 1.80 8.48
C GLU A 190 -16.05 1.41 7.84
N ASP A 191 -17.01 1.00 8.64
CA ASP A 191 -18.34 0.59 8.17
C ASP A 191 -19.10 1.75 7.50
N ALA A 192 -19.03 2.95 8.06
CA ALA A 192 -19.63 4.14 7.48
C ALA A 192 -18.99 4.51 6.12
N ALA A 193 -17.66 4.48 6.05
CA ALA A 193 -16.93 4.79 4.82
C ALA A 193 -17.19 3.73 3.72
N LEU A 194 -17.23 2.45 4.09
CA LEU A 194 -17.60 1.36 3.18
C LEU A 194 -19.04 1.50 2.68
N SER A 195 -19.98 1.80 3.57
CA SER A 195 -21.39 2.02 3.22
C SER A 195 -21.60 3.18 2.26
N ALA A 196 -20.78 4.23 2.36
CA ALA A 196 -20.79 5.36 1.44
C ALA A 196 -20.13 5.05 0.08
N ALA A 197 -19.08 4.23 0.05
CA ALA A 197 -18.32 3.92 -1.15
C ALA A 197 -18.92 2.78 -1.98
N LEU A 198 -19.53 1.78 -1.34
CA LEU A 198 -20.03 0.57 -2.02
C LEU A 198 -21.05 0.84 -3.13
N PRO A 199 -22.05 1.74 -2.97
CA PRO A 199 -23.00 2.03 -4.04
C PRO A 199 -22.36 2.67 -5.28
N ARG A 200 -21.14 3.20 -5.16
CA ARG A 200 -20.39 3.86 -6.23
C ARG A 200 -19.29 2.97 -6.83
N LEU A 201 -19.28 1.68 -6.50
CA LEU A 201 -18.20 0.78 -6.89
C LEU A 201 -17.95 0.78 -8.41
N ASP A 202 -18.99 0.64 -9.22
CA ASP A 202 -18.87 0.59 -10.67
C ASP A 202 -18.36 1.92 -11.24
N GLU A 203 -18.90 3.05 -10.76
CA GLU A 203 -18.43 4.40 -11.11
C GLU A 203 -16.94 4.56 -10.82
N LEU A 204 -16.50 4.12 -9.64
CA LEU A 204 -15.11 4.22 -9.20
C LEU A 204 -14.18 3.33 -10.04
N LEU A 205 -14.61 2.13 -10.40
CA LEU A 205 -13.85 1.22 -11.27
C LEU A 205 -13.67 1.80 -12.67
N THR A 206 -14.74 2.35 -13.27
CA THR A 206 -14.66 3.02 -14.57
C THR A 206 -13.72 4.22 -14.51
N ALA A 207 -13.76 5.01 -13.44
CA ALA A 207 -12.89 6.18 -13.26
C ALA A 207 -11.39 5.86 -13.05
N MET A 208 -11.03 4.58 -12.86
CA MET A 208 -9.63 4.14 -12.84
C MET A 208 -9.04 4.04 -14.26
N GLU A 209 -9.87 3.91 -15.30
CA GLU A 209 -9.44 3.84 -16.71
C GLU A 209 -8.42 2.72 -17.00
N VAL A 210 -8.49 1.62 -16.22
CA VAL A 210 -7.53 0.50 -16.32
C VAL A 210 -7.94 -0.60 -17.28
N GLU A 211 -9.20 -0.62 -17.74
CA GLU A 211 -9.78 -1.68 -18.59
C GLU A 211 -8.90 -2.08 -19.78
N PRO A 212 -8.26 -1.16 -20.53
CA PRO A 212 -7.42 -1.54 -21.67
C PRO A 212 -6.14 -2.29 -21.30
N TYR A 213 -5.71 -2.21 -20.03
CA TYR A 213 -4.48 -2.80 -19.53
C TYR A 213 -4.71 -4.13 -18.82
N VAL A 214 -5.96 -4.48 -18.51
CA VAL A 214 -6.27 -5.73 -17.81
C VAL A 214 -6.33 -6.89 -18.80
N SER A 215 -5.43 -7.85 -18.66
CA SER A 215 -5.32 -9.04 -19.51
C SER A 215 -5.74 -10.34 -18.82
N SER A 216 -6.16 -10.25 -17.55
CA SER A 216 -6.49 -11.42 -16.73
C SER A 216 -7.81 -12.06 -17.20
N PRO A 217 -7.85 -13.39 -17.42
CA PRO A 217 -9.06 -14.05 -17.91
C PRO A 217 -10.19 -14.11 -16.87
N ILE A 218 -9.89 -13.94 -15.58
CA ILE A 218 -10.87 -13.96 -14.48
C ILE A 218 -11.86 -12.77 -14.47
N ILE A 219 -11.64 -11.73 -15.28
CA ILE A 219 -12.48 -10.52 -15.26
C ILE A 219 -13.94 -10.81 -15.62
N SER A 220 -14.18 -11.81 -16.47
CA SER A 220 -15.54 -12.21 -16.84
C SER A 220 -15.60 -13.68 -17.24
N ASP A 221 -16.78 -14.29 -17.09
CA ASP A 221 -17.03 -15.66 -17.55
C ASP A 221 -16.71 -15.83 -19.04
N LYS A 222 -16.98 -14.81 -19.85
CA LYS A 222 -16.66 -14.83 -21.28
C LYS A 222 -15.15 -14.92 -21.51
N CYS A 223 -14.36 -14.07 -20.87
CA CYS A 223 -12.90 -14.08 -20.97
C CYS A 223 -12.33 -15.41 -20.46
N TRP A 224 -12.90 -15.94 -19.38
CA TRP A 224 -12.51 -17.22 -18.82
C TRP A 224 -12.77 -18.37 -19.79
N GLU A 225 -13.94 -18.45 -20.40
CA GLU A 225 -14.27 -19.49 -21.38
C GLU A 225 -13.45 -19.40 -22.66
N GLU A 226 -13.17 -18.18 -23.14
CA GLU A 226 -12.27 -17.96 -24.27
C GLU A 226 -10.84 -18.44 -23.93
N PHE A 227 -10.36 -18.12 -22.74
CA PHE A 227 -9.06 -18.57 -22.25
C PHE A 227 -8.98 -20.10 -22.10
N ARG A 228 -10.00 -20.74 -21.50
CA ARG A 228 -10.07 -22.21 -21.33
C ARG A 228 -9.91 -22.96 -22.64
N LYS A 229 -10.41 -22.43 -23.75
CA LYS A 229 -10.29 -23.04 -25.10
C LYS A 229 -8.87 -23.01 -25.65
N THR A 230 -8.00 -22.14 -25.12
CA THR A 230 -6.58 -22.07 -25.55
C THR A 230 -5.70 -23.08 -24.81
N LEU A 231 -6.19 -23.67 -23.71
CA LEU A 231 -5.42 -24.61 -22.90
C LEU A 231 -5.34 -25.99 -23.55
N PRO A 232 -4.18 -26.67 -23.48
CA PRO A 232 -4.04 -28.03 -24.01
C PRO A 232 -4.90 -29.01 -23.22
N VAL A 233 -5.65 -29.85 -23.94
CA VAL A 233 -6.42 -30.94 -23.35
C VAL A 233 -5.60 -32.22 -23.44
N TYR A 234 -5.22 -32.78 -22.29
CA TYR A 234 -4.53 -34.06 -22.21
C TYR A 234 -5.54 -35.17 -21.92
N SER A 235 -5.73 -36.08 -22.86
CA SER A 235 -6.50 -37.31 -22.66
C SER A 235 -5.56 -38.50 -22.54
N PHE A 236 -5.75 -39.34 -21.52
CA PHE A 236 -5.09 -40.64 -21.45
C PHE A 236 -6.00 -41.68 -22.09
N THR A 237 -5.46 -42.48 -23.02
CA THR A 237 -6.09 -43.74 -23.41
C THR A 237 -5.97 -44.69 -22.21
N GLN A 238 -7.07 -45.29 -21.78
CA GLN A 238 -7.09 -46.29 -20.71
C GLN A 238 -5.96 -47.31 -20.95
N ALA A 239 -4.96 -47.35 -20.05
CA ALA A 239 -3.99 -48.42 -20.06
C ALA A 239 -4.76 -49.72 -19.79
N GLU A 240 -4.75 -50.66 -20.75
CA GLU A 240 -5.19 -52.02 -20.50
C GLU A 240 -4.35 -52.56 -19.34
N VAL A 241 -4.97 -52.68 -18.16
CA VAL A 241 -4.39 -53.39 -17.03
C VAL A 241 -4.26 -54.84 -17.49
N PRO A 242 -3.05 -55.41 -17.68
CA PRO A 242 -2.92 -56.79 -18.08
C PRO A 242 -3.55 -57.64 -16.97
N ALA A 243 -4.56 -58.44 -17.31
CA ALA A 243 -5.16 -59.37 -16.36
C ALA A 243 -4.04 -60.24 -15.76
N ALA A 244 -3.83 -60.13 -14.46
CA ALA A 244 -2.90 -60.98 -13.73
C ALA A 244 -3.28 -62.44 -13.99
N ARG A 245 -2.39 -63.19 -14.64
CA ARG A 245 -2.52 -64.64 -14.77
C ARG A 245 -2.24 -65.24 -13.38
N LEU A 246 -3.29 -65.72 -12.73
CA LEU A 246 -3.21 -66.71 -11.65
C LEU A 246 -2.85 -68.08 -12.23
#